data_AF-A0A8T3QZY3-F1
#
_entry.id   AF-A0A8T3QZY3-F1
#
_cell.length_a   1.000
_cell.length_b   1.000
_cell.length_c   1.000
_cell.angle_alpha   90.00
_cell.angle_beta   90.00
_cell.angle_gamma   90.00
#
_symmetry.space_group_name_H-M   'P 1'
#
loop_
_entity.id
_entity.type
_entity.pdbx_description
1 polymer ?
#
loop_
_entity_poly.entity_id
_entity_poly.type
_entity_poly.pdbx_seq_one_letter_code
_entity_poly.pdbx_strand_id
1 'polypeptide(L)'
;PIPGASAVLAAVVASGVAGPHWAFEGFLPRTGRDRRERLQRIADDERGTIVFEAPGRVAATLADLVTACGAERPGAVCRELTKLHETVERGPLGDLAALALAGRILARGEFVLVIGAWLGGRSISGEAEADALGAARTEVERLVADGLARGDAARRVSGTSGVPRRKLYGAGTLE
;
A
#
# COMPACT_ATOMS: atom_id res chain seq x y z
N PRO A 1 -3.34 33.46 -7.60
CA PRO A 1 -4.03 32.47 -6.74
C PRO A 1 -3.99 32.96 -5.29
N ILE A 2 -5.06 32.75 -4.50
CA ILE A 2 -5.14 33.19 -3.09
C ILE A 2 -5.05 31.94 -2.20
N PRO A 3 -4.20 31.91 -1.17
CA PRO A 3 -4.16 30.79 -0.22
C PRO A 3 -5.48 30.66 0.54
N GLY A 4 -5.84 29.44 0.94
CA GLY A 4 -7.12 29.17 1.59
C GLY A 4 -7.17 27.85 2.36
N ALA A 5 -8.34 27.56 2.91
CA ALA A 5 -8.57 26.36 3.71
C ALA A 5 -8.39 25.08 2.89
N SER A 6 -7.75 24.08 3.50
CA SER A 6 -7.55 22.76 2.91
C SER A 6 -7.72 21.67 3.96
N ALA A 7 -8.78 20.87 3.82
CA ALA A 7 -9.01 19.71 4.68
C ALA A 7 -7.86 18.68 4.58
N VAL A 8 -7.22 18.59 3.40
CA VAL A 8 -6.05 17.71 3.18
C VAL A 8 -4.88 18.15 4.06
N LEU A 9 -4.51 19.43 4.02
CA LEU A 9 -3.39 19.94 4.84
C LEU A 9 -3.72 19.90 6.33
N ALA A 10 -4.95 20.23 6.71
CA ALA A 10 -5.41 20.10 8.09
C ALA A 10 -5.29 18.66 8.60
N ALA A 11 -5.69 17.67 7.78
CA ALA A 11 -5.56 16.25 8.13
C ALA A 11 -4.10 15.79 8.20
N VAL A 12 -3.23 16.25 7.30
CA VAL A 12 -1.78 15.95 7.35
C VAL A 12 -1.19 16.42 8.68
N VAL A 13 -1.45 17.67 9.07
CA VAL A 13 -0.95 18.24 10.33
C VAL A 13 -1.57 17.55 11.54
N ALA A 14 -2.89 17.37 11.55
CA ALA A 14 -3.58 16.80 12.70
C ALA A 14 -3.25 15.31 12.89
N SER A 15 -3.15 14.53 11.82
CA SER A 15 -2.95 13.08 11.91
C SER A 15 -1.62 12.69 12.54
N GLY A 16 -0.54 13.42 12.28
CA GLY A 16 0.80 13.11 12.77
C GLY A 16 1.44 11.84 12.16
N VAL A 17 0.78 11.17 11.20
CA VAL A 17 1.26 9.90 10.61
C VAL A 17 1.61 9.98 9.13
N ALA A 18 1.23 11.06 8.43
CA ALA A 18 1.46 11.20 6.99
C ALA A 18 2.96 11.23 6.61
N GLY A 19 3.83 11.67 7.52
CA GLY A 19 5.24 11.86 7.24
C GLY A 19 5.54 13.12 6.39
N PRO A 20 6.80 13.31 5.97
CA PRO A 20 7.25 14.53 5.28
C PRO A 20 6.82 14.58 3.81
N HIS A 21 6.56 13.42 3.21
CA HIS A 21 6.10 13.27 1.83
C HIS A 21 4.79 12.50 1.85
N TRP A 22 3.82 13.00 1.10
CA TRP A 22 2.50 12.38 1.02
C TRP A 22 1.87 12.57 -0.35
N ALA A 23 0.94 11.68 -0.68
CA ALA A 23 0.12 11.70 -1.87
C ALA A 23 -1.34 11.97 -1.50
N PHE A 24 -2.08 12.65 -2.37
CA PHE A 24 -3.52 12.85 -2.22
C PHE A 24 -4.27 12.11 -3.33
N GLU A 25 -5.13 11.18 -2.96
CA GLU A 25 -5.85 10.28 -3.89
C GLU A 25 -7.32 10.69 -4.11
N GLY A 26 -7.79 11.73 -3.40
CA GLY A 26 -9.20 12.13 -3.43
C GLY A 26 -10.10 11.02 -2.90
N PHE A 27 -11.21 10.75 -3.60
CA PHE A 27 -12.11 9.65 -3.26
C PHE A 27 -11.72 8.37 -3.99
N LEU A 28 -11.66 7.25 -3.26
CA LEU A 28 -11.49 5.93 -3.87
C LEU A 28 -12.74 5.54 -4.67
N PRO A 29 -12.57 4.88 -5.85
CA PRO A 29 -13.68 4.29 -6.59
C PRO A 29 -14.51 3.38 -5.69
N ARG A 30 -15.82 3.30 -5.97
CA ARG A 30 -16.77 2.55 -5.11
C ARG A 30 -16.48 1.05 -5.11
N THR A 31 -16.19 0.49 -6.27
CA THR A 31 -16.03 -0.95 -6.51
C THR A 31 -15.16 -1.19 -7.75
N GLY A 32 -14.90 -2.46 -8.06
CA GLY A 32 -14.33 -2.86 -9.35
C GLY A 32 -12.80 -2.85 -9.41
N ARG A 33 -12.28 -2.97 -10.62
CA ARG A 33 -10.84 -3.07 -10.90
C ARG A 33 -10.08 -1.83 -10.44
N ASP A 34 -10.58 -0.64 -10.79
CA ASP A 34 -9.94 0.63 -10.45
C ASP A 34 -9.76 0.79 -8.94
N ARG A 35 -10.76 0.40 -8.13
CA ARG A 35 -10.64 0.44 -6.66
C ARG A 35 -9.48 -0.42 -6.19
N ARG A 36 -9.38 -1.66 -6.67
CA ARG A 36 -8.32 -2.59 -6.28
C ARG A 36 -6.94 -2.07 -6.69
N GLU A 37 -6.81 -1.53 -7.90
CA GLU A 37 -5.55 -0.95 -8.37
C GLU A 37 -5.15 0.27 -7.53
N ARG A 38 -6.09 1.13 -7.14
CA ARG A 38 -5.79 2.24 -6.22
C ARG A 38 -5.35 1.78 -4.85
N LEU A 39 -6.06 0.82 -4.25
CA LEU A 39 -5.70 0.25 -2.96
C LEU A 39 -4.30 -0.39 -2.99
N GLN A 40 -3.96 -1.09 -4.07
CA GLN A 40 -2.62 -1.66 -4.24
C GLN A 40 -1.56 -0.57 -4.36
N ARG A 41 -1.82 0.51 -5.11
CA ARG A 41 -0.90 1.65 -5.18
C ARG A 41 -0.66 2.28 -3.81
N ILE A 42 -1.70 2.39 -2.97
CA ILE A 42 -1.56 2.89 -1.59
C ILE A 42 -0.73 1.93 -0.74
N ALA A 43 -0.95 0.62 -0.90
CA ALA A 43 -0.19 -0.40 -0.18
C ALA A 43 1.31 -0.33 -0.51
N ASP A 44 1.64 -0.15 -1.79
CA ASP A 44 3.03 -0.13 -2.29
C ASP A 44 3.73 1.23 -2.10
N ASP A 45 3.00 2.31 -1.81
CA ASP A 45 3.59 3.65 -1.60
C ASP A 45 4.12 3.79 -0.16
N GLU A 46 5.40 4.09 -0.02
CA GLU A 46 6.08 4.30 1.27
C GLU A 46 5.67 5.65 1.91
N ARG A 47 5.16 6.59 1.11
CA ARG A 47 4.68 7.91 1.58
C ARG A 47 3.34 7.79 2.29
N GLY A 48 2.98 8.81 3.06
CA GLY A 48 1.62 8.92 3.57
C GLY A 48 0.62 9.12 2.43
N THR A 49 -0.59 8.57 2.54
CA THR A 49 -1.67 8.78 1.57
C THR A 49 -2.88 9.40 2.25
N ILE A 50 -3.42 10.45 1.65
CA ILE A 50 -4.62 11.14 2.10
C ILE A 50 -5.77 10.80 1.14
N VAL A 51 -6.87 10.34 1.69
CA VAL A 51 -8.11 10.04 0.96
C VAL A 51 -9.30 10.69 1.63
N PHE A 52 -10.21 11.21 0.82
CA PHE A 52 -11.54 11.59 1.30
C PHE A 52 -12.45 10.36 1.32
N GLU A 53 -13.36 10.34 2.28
CA GLU A 53 -14.34 9.27 2.37
C GLU A 53 -15.72 9.76 2.79
N ALA A 54 -16.75 9.09 2.27
CA ALA A 54 -18.12 9.32 2.68
C ALA A 54 -18.42 8.58 3.99
N PRO A 55 -19.25 9.15 4.88
CA PRO A 55 -19.52 8.59 6.22
C PRO A 55 -19.92 7.11 6.18
N GLY A 56 -20.85 6.74 5.29
CA GLY A 56 -21.34 5.36 5.15
C GLY A 56 -20.34 4.38 4.52
N ARG A 57 -19.14 4.84 4.13
CA ARG A 57 -18.10 4.01 3.50
C ARG A 57 -16.87 3.82 4.38
N VAL A 58 -16.71 4.58 5.46
CA VAL A 58 -15.50 4.59 6.29
C VAL A 58 -15.10 3.18 6.75
N ALA A 59 -16.04 2.43 7.34
CA ALA A 59 -15.76 1.08 7.83
C ALA A 59 -15.31 0.12 6.71
N ALA A 60 -15.99 0.14 5.56
CA ALA A 60 -15.65 -0.71 4.43
C ALA A 60 -14.29 -0.34 3.82
N THR A 61 -14.00 0.96 3.69
CA THR A 61 -12.72 1.44 3.19
C THR A 61 -11.57 1.13 4.15
N LEU A 62 -11.77 1.23 5.47
CA LEU A 62 -10.76 0.81 6.45
C LEU A 62 -10.49 -0.69 6.39
N ALA A 63 -11.52 -1.53 6.23
CA ALA A 63 -11.35 -2.97 6.04
C ALA A 63 -10.54 -3.32 4.76
N ASP A 64 -10.84 -2.63 3.66
CA ASP A 64 -10.08 -2.77 2.41
C ASP A 64 -8.62 -2.32 2.58
N LEU A 65 -8.39 -1.23 3.30
CA LEU A 65 -7.05 -0.72 3.59
C LEU A 65 -6.26 -1.66 4.51
N VAL A 66 -6.89 -2.27 5.53
CA VAL A 66 -6.27 -3.32 6.35
C VAL A 66 -5.85 -4.51 5.48
N THR A 67 -6.72 -4.93 4.56
CA THR A 67 -6.45 -6.05 3.66
C THR A 67 -5.28 -5.74 2.72
N ALA A 68 -5.20 -4.53 2.18
CA ALA A 68 -4.17 -4.15 1.23
C ALA A 68 -2.84 -3.76 1.89
N CYS A 69 -2.90 -2.98 2.96
CA CYS A 69 -1.73 -2.33 3.58
C CYS A 69 -1.21 -3.06 4.84
N GLY A 70 -1.98 -4.03 5.37
CA GLY A 70 -1.72 -4.66 6.65
C GLY A 70 -2.35 -3.90 7.84
N ALA A 71 -2.68 -4.63 8.89
CA ALA A 71 -3.35 -4.09 10.09
C ALA A 71 -2.46 -3.12 10.88
N GLU A 72 -1.14 -3.36 10.90
CA GLU A 72 -0.17 -2.60 11.69
C GLU A 72 0.20 -1.25 11.07
N ARG A 73 -0.18 -1.00 9.81
CA ARG A 73 0.15 0.28 9.17
C ARG A 73 -0.51 1.41 9.96
N PRO A 74 0.22 2.46 10.37
CA PRO A 74 -0.35 3.59 11.08
C PRO A 74 -1.38 4.29 10.20
N GLY A 75 -2.42 4.82 10.83
CA GLY A 75 -3.40 5.64 10.15
C GLY A 75 -4.07 6.63 11.09
N ALA A 76 -4.91 7.47 10.49
CA ALA A 76 -5.81 8.34 11.22
C ALA A 76 -7.15 8.48 10.50
N VAL A 77 -8.22 8.62 11.28
CA VAL A 77 -9.56 8.99 10.80
C VAL A 77 -9.86 10.39 11.33
N CYS A 78 -9.75 11.38 10.45
CA CYS A 78 -10.11 12.77 10.73
C CYS A 78 -11.56 13.00 10.32
N ARG A 79 -12.39 13.47 11.25
CA ARG A 79 -13.81 13.74 11.02
C ARG A 79 -14.13 15.18 11.40
N GLU A 80 -14.90 15.85 10.55
CA GLU A 80 -15.43 17.20 10.81
C GLU A 80 -14.33 18.22 11.19
N LEU A 81 -13.17 18.16 10.52
CA LEU A 81 -12.05 19.06 10.79
C LEU A 81 -12.50 20.53 10.72
N THR A 82 -12.02 21.33 11.67
CA THR A 82 -12.34 22.74 11.95
C THR A 82 -13.73 23.02 12.52
N LYS A 83 -14.56 21.98 12.76
CA LYS A 83 -15.94 22.13 13.26
C LYS A 83 -16.05 21.75 14.73
N LEU A 84 -17.18 22.08 15.37
CA LEU A 84 -17.44 21.84 16.80
C LEU A 84 -17.29 20.37 17.23
N HIS A 85 -17.53 19.43 16.31
CA HIS A 85 -17.49 17.99 16.56
C HIS A 85 -16.28 17.32 15.90
N GLU A 86 -15.19 18.06 15.73
CA GLU A 86 -13.91 17.55 15.23
C GLU A 86 -13.43 16.35 16.08
N THR A 87 -13.05 15.27 15.40
CA THR A 87 -12.40 14.12 16.04
C THR A 87 -11.27 13.61 15.15
N VAL A 88 -10.15 13.22 15.78
CA VAL A 88 -9.01 12.62 15.09
C VAL A 88 -8.60 11.35 15.83
N GLU A 89 -9.07 10.21 15.34
CA GLU A 89 -8.68 8.90 15.84
C GLU A 89 -7.39 8.47 15.15
N ARG A 90 -6.41 7.96 15.91
CA ARG A 90 -5.10 7.53 15.41
C ARG A 90 -4.78 6.13 15.92
N GLY A 91 -4.06 5.37 15.12
CA GLY A 91 -3.60 4.03 15.51
C GLY A 91 -3.32 3.16 14.29
N PRO A 92 -2.98 1.89 14.51
CA PRO A 92 -2.95 0.88 13.45
C PRO A 92 -4.28 0.86 12.67
N LEU A 93 -4.22 0.64 11.35
CA LEU A 93 -5.42 0.52 10.52
C LEU A 93 -6.38 -0.56 11.04
N GLY A 94 -5.86 -1.64 11.63
CA GLY A 94 -6.66 -2.70 12.24
C GLY A 94 -7.56 -2.18 13.37
N ASP A 95 -7.00 -1.38 14.28
CA ASP A 95 -7.73 -0.80 15.40
C ASP A 95 -8.78 0.21 14.92
N LEU A 96 -8.41 1.05 13.95
CA LEU A 96 -9.34 2.02 13.35
C LEU A 96 -10.51 1.32 12.65
N ALA A 97 -10.24 0.22 11.93
CA ALA A 97 -11.28 -0.59 11.31
C ALA A 97 -12.22 -1.21 12.37
N ALA A 98 -11.66 -1.71 13.48
CA ALA A 98 -12.45 -2.26 14.59
C ALA A 98 -13.34 -1.19 15.25
N LEU A 99 -12.81 0.02 15.49
CA LEU A 99 -13.58 1.15 16.03
C LEU A 99 -14.73 1.55 15.10
N ALA A 100 -14.47 1.62 13.80
CA ALA A 100 -15.50 1.94 12.81
C ALA A 100 -16.60 0.87 12.76
N LEU A 101 -16.22 -0.41 12.77
CA LEU A 101 -17.15 -1.53 12.77
C LEU A 101 -18.01 -1.57 14.04
N ALA A 102 -17.42 -1.26 15.19
CA ALA A 102 -18.12 -1.16 16.47
C ALA A 102 -19.01 0.10 16.60
N GLY A 103 -19.07 0.96 15.58
CA GLY A 103 -19.84 2.20 15.59
C GLY A 103 -19.27 3.26 16.54
N ARG A 104 -18.01 3.14 16.97
CA ARG A 104 -17.32 4.12 17.81
C ARG A 104 -16.86 5.34 17.01
N ILE A 105 -16.67 5.17 15.71
CA ILE A 105 -16.54 6.27 14.76
C ILE A 105 -17.93 6.55 14.17
N LEU A 106 -18.56 7.65 14.59
CA LEU A 106 -19.90 8.02 14.16
C LEU A 106 -19.93 8.27 12.65
N ALA A 107 -20.67 7.46 11.88
CA ALA A 107 -20.81 7.57 10.43
C ALA A 107 -21.66 8.78 9.99
N ARG A 108 -21.25 9.99 10.36
CA ARG A 108 -21.87 11.26 9.99
C ARG A 108 -20.82 12.36 9.88
N GLY A 109 -20.95 13.17 8.84
CA GLY A 109 -20.07 14.29 8.55
C GLY A 109 -19.09 13.97 7.43
N GLU A 110 -18.05 14.79 7.33
CA GLU A 110 -16.98 14.72 6.36
C GLU A 110 -15.77 14.00 6.94
N PHE A 111 -15.15 13.12 6.15
CA PHE A 111 -14.00 12.32 6.58
C PHE A 111 -12.80 12.50 5.68
N VAL A 112 -11.65 12.55 6.32
CA VAL A 112 -10.34 12.40 5.69
C VAL A 112 -9.65 11.23 6.39
N LEU A 113 -9.29 10.20 5.63
CA LEU A 113 -8.44 9.11 6.14
C LEU A 113 -7.01 9.41 5.74
N VAL A 114 -6.10 9.28 6.71
CA VAL A 114 -4.67 9.39 6.47
C VAL A 114 -4.08 8.01 6.69
N ILE A 115 -3.52 7.43 5.64
CA ILE A 115 -2.72 6.21 5.69
C ILE A 115 -1.28 6.66 5.91
N GLY A 116 -0.67 6.18 6.99
CA GLY A 116 0.65 6.63 7.41
C GLY A 116 1.76 6.23 6.43
N ALA A 117 2.82 7.03 6.42
CA ALA A 117 4.07 6.65 5.78
C ALA A 117 4.57 5.35 6.43
N TRP A 118 5.01 4.40 5.60
CA TRP A 118 5.27 3.05 6.08
C TRP A 118 6.34 2.36 5.26
N LEU A 119 7.48 2.10 5.90
CA LEU A 119 8.55 1.28 5.34
C LEU A 119 8.39 -0.20 5.71
N GLY A 120 7.66 -0.50 6.79
CA GLY A 120 7.45 -1.87 7.30
C GLY A 120 6.52 -2.75 6.45
N GLY A 121 6.04 -2.25 5.30
CA GLY A 121 5.07 -2.91 4.41
C GLY A 121 5.71 -3.65 3.26
N ARG A 122 7.01 -3.41 3.01
CA ARG A 122 7.85 -4.43 2.36
C ARG A 122 7.86 -5.60 3.33
N SER A 123 6.96 -6.54 3.12
CA SER A 123 7.05 -7.82 3.80
C SER A 123 8.48 -8.32 3.59
N ILE A 124 9.09 -8.86 4.64
CA ILE A 124 10.36 -9.60 4.54
C ILE A 124 10.28 -10.63 3.39
N SER A 125 9.07 -11.09 3.03
CA SER A 125 8.81 -11.94 1.86
C SER A 125 9.08 -11.28 0.50
N GLY A 126 8.89 -9.97 0.32
CA GLY A 126 9.15 -9.28 -0.94
C GLY A 126 10.65 -9.05 -1.19
N GLU A 127 11.40 -8.74 -0.14
CA GLU A 127 12.87 -8.71 -0.17
C GLU A 127 13.44 -10.12 -0.34
N ALA A 128 12.95 -11.10 0.41
CA ALA A 128 13.34 -12.50 0.23
C ALA A 128 12.98 -13.05 -1.16
N GLU A 129 11.84 -12.67 -1.75
CA GLU A 129 11.47 -13.07 -3.12
C GLU A 129 12.33 -12.36 -4.17
N ALA A 130 12.67 -11.08 -3.95
CA ALA A 130 13.59 -10.34 -4.81
C ALA A 130 15.01 -10.91 -4.75
N ASP A 131 15.50 -11.24 -3.56
CA ASP A 131 16.79 -11.88 -3.33
C ASP A 131 16.82 -13.30 -3.92
N ALA A 132 15.76 -14.08 -3.73
CA ALA A 132 15.63 -15.41 -4.32
C ALA A 132 15.60 -15.36 -5.85
N LEU A 133 14.92 -14.36 -6.43
CA LEU A 133 14.92 -14.13 -7.88
C LEU A 133 16.30 -13.69 -8.39
N GLY A 134 16.99 -12.82 -7.65
CA GLY A 134 18.36 -12.38 -7.94
C GLY A 134 19.34 -13.55 -7.95
N ALA A 135 19.37 -14.32 -6.87
CA ALA A 135 20.20 -15.51 -6.73
C ALA A 135 19.91 -16.55 -7.82
N ALA A 136 18.64 -16.78 -8.15
CA ALA A 136 18.26 -17.69 -9.22
C ALA A 136 18.75 -17.20 -10.60
N ARG A 137 18.73 -15.89 -10.88
CA ARG A 137 19.26 -15.35 -12.14
C ARG A 137 20.78 -15.51 -12.23
N THR A 138 21.51 -15.23 -11.16
CA THR A 138 22.97 -15.44 -11.09
C THR A 138 23.35 -16.90 -11.35
N GLU A 139 22.59 -17.85 -10.80
CA GLU A 139 22.84 -19.27 -11.05
C GLU A 139 22.56 -19.68 -12.51
N VAL A 140 21.55 -19.09 -13.16
CA VAL A 140 21.31 -19.30 -14.60
C VAL A 140 22.51 -18.81 -15.42
N GLU A 141 23.05 -17.63 -15.11
CA GLU A 141 24.21 -17.08 -15.81
C GLU A 141 25.47 -17.92 -15.59
N ARG A 142 25.68 -18.43 -14.37
CA ARG A 142 26.77 -19.35 -14.06
C ARG A 142 26.70 -20.63 -14.90
N LEU A 143 25.53 -21.27 -14.98
CA LEU A 143 25.32 -22.47 -15.79
C LEU A 143 25.51 -22.21 -17.29
N VAL A 144 25.13 -21.02 -17.77
CA VAL A 144 25.37 -20.63 -19.17
C VAL A 144 26.85 -20.42 -19.44
N ALA A 145 27.59 -19.79 -18.52
CA ALA A 145 29.04 -19.66 -18.62
C ALA A 145 29.75 -21.03 -18.60
N ASP A 146 29.20 -22.01 -17.89
CA ASP A 146 29.65 -23.41 -17.88
C ASP A 146 29.27 -24.18 -19.17
N GLY A 147 28.66 -23.52 -20.16
CA GLY A 147 28.37 -24.08 -21.48
C GLY A 147 26.97 -24.70 -21.65
N LEU A 148 26.07 -24.59 -20.65
CA LEU A 148 24.68 -25.01 -20.86
C LEU A 148 23.91 -24.00 -21.71
N ALA A 149 23.03 -24.51 -22.58
CA ALA A 149 22.05 -23.68 -23.24
C ALA A 149 21.19 -22.94 -22.20
N ARG A 150 20.97 -21.64 -22.39
CA ARG A 150 20.20 -20.78 -21.47
C ARG A 150 18.81 -21.33 -21.15
N GLY A 151 18.19 -22.00 -22.13
CA GLY A 151 16.92 -22.69 -21.95
C GLY A 151 16.97 -23.84 -20.95
N ASP A 152 18.06 -24.61 -20.91
CA ASP A 152 18.20 -25.73 -19.97
C ASP A 152 18.69 -25.27 -18.61
N ALA A 153 19.55 -24.24 -18.56
CA ALA A 153 19.92 -23.55 -17.32
C ALA A 153 18.68 -23.00 -16.59
N ALA A 154 17.80 -22.28 -17.29
CA ALA A 154 16.55 -21.76 -16.72
C ALA A 154 15.58 -22.86 -16.27
N ARG A 155 15.56 -24.03 -16.96
CA ARG A 155 14.75 -25.18 -16.54
C ARG A 155 15.25 -25.74 -15.21
N ARG A 156 16.56 -25.94 -15.12
CA ARG A 156 17.22 -26.53 -13.97
C ARG A 156 17.06 -25.66 -12.73
N VAL A 157 17.33 -24.36 -12.87
CA VAL A 157 17.19 -23.42 -11.76
C VAL A 157 15.75 -23.28 -11.30
N SER A 158 14.78 -23.21 -12.23
CA SER A 158 13.36 -23.15 -11.87
C SER A 158 12.90 -24.37 -11.05
N GLY A 159 13.43 -25.56 -11.38
CA GLY A 159 13.12 -26.79 -10.65
C GLY A 159 13.70 -26.85 -9.23
N THR A 160 14.78 -26.11 -8.95
CA THR A 160 15.45 -26.13 -7.64
C THR A 160 15.13 -24.93 -6.77
N SER A 161 14.88 -23.75 -7.34
CA SER A 161 14.64 -22.51 -6.59
C SER A 161 13.17 -22.20 -6.36
N GLY A 162 12.24 -22.91 -7.03
CA GLY A 162 10.81 -22.60 -7.01
C GLY A 162 10.44 -21.31 -7.75
N VAL A 163 11.41 -20.58 -8.31
CA VAL A 163 11.17 -19.38 -9.11
C VAL A 163 10.63 -19.81 -10.49
N PRO A 164 9.50 -19.24 -10.96
CA PRO A 164 8.96 -19.56 -12.27
C PRO A 164 9.96 -19.26 -13.38
N ARG A 165 10.17 -20.21 -14.29
CA ARG A 165 11.08 -20.09 -15.45
C ARG A 165 10.92 -18.76 -16.21
N ARG A 166 9.70 -18.24 -16.34
CA ARG A 166 9.41 -16.95 -17.01
C ARG A 166 10.12 -15.76 -16.34
N LYS A 167 10.28 -15.76 -15.02
CA LYS A 167 10.95 -14.67 -14.27
C LYS A 167 12.48 -14.70 -14.39
N LEU A 168 13.05 -15.85 -14.78
CA LEU A 168 14.51 -16.04 -14.93
C LEU A 168 15.08 -15.43 -16.23
N TYR A 169 14.22 -15.11 -17.19
CA TYR A 169 14.59 -14.29 -18.34
C TYR A 169 14.52 -12.82 -17.93
N GLY A 170 15.66 -12.24 -17.56
CA GLY A 170 15.79 -10.78 -17.36
C GLY A 170 15.54 -10.01 -18.66
N ALA A 171 15.26 -8.71 -18.55
CA ALA A 171 14.80 -7.78 -19.60
C ALA A 171 15.80 -7.46 -20.73
N GLY A 172 16.57 -8.45 -21.19
CA GLY A 172 17.60 -8.28 -22.20
C GLY A 172 17.73 -9.52 -23.07
N THR A 173 16.66 -9.92 -23.77
CA THR A 173 16.74 -10.72 -25.00
C THR A 173 15.43 -10.56 -25.78
N LEU A 174 15.25 -9.36 -26.36
CA LEU A 174 14.45 -9.19 -27.58
C LEU A 174 15.44 -8.66 -28.61
N GLU A 175 16.10 -9.58 -29.31
CA GLU A 175 16.55 -9.37 -30.68
C GLU A 175 15.79 -10.35 -31.56
#